data_AF-A0A661P4C8-F1
#
_entry.id   AF-A0A661P4C8-F1
#
_cell.length_a   1.000
_cell.length_b   1.000
_cell.length_c   1.000
_cell.angle_alpha   90.00
_cell.angle_beta   90.00
_cell.angle_gamma   90.00
#
_symmetry.space_group_name_H-M   'P 1'
#
loop_
_entity.id
_entity.type
_entity.pdbx_description
1 polymer ?
#
loop_
_entity_poly.entity_id
_entity_poly.type
_entity_poly.pdbx_seq_one_letter_code
_entity_poly.pdbx_strand_id
1 'polypeptide(L)'
;MTDSLLQQLKKRRLMLGLKQNDMMMRIGVSRQQYQRLESKGNPQLDTLELIAKGLNSELMLIPKEKLRAVIAVLESPDPDLASGQKLSKQAIDNEKKSLSDDPWQNILEDD
;
A
#
# COMPACT_ATOMS: atom_id res chain seq x y z
N MET A 1 18.37 14.02 4.70
CA MET A 1 18.62 12.87 5.59
C MET A 1 17.33 12.10 5.70
N THR A 2 17.37 10.78 5.58
CA THR A 2 16.20 9.94 5.83
C THR A 2 15.77 10.10 7.29
N ASP A 3 14.48 10.37 7.52
CA ASP A 3 13.91 10.41 8.86
C ASP A 3 14.20 9.10 9.61
N SER A 4 14.30 9.15 10.93
CA SER A 4 14.35 7.92 11.74
C SER A 4 13.07 7.10 11.57
N LEU A 5 13.13 5.79 11.79
CA LEU A 5 11.97 4.89 11.64
C LEU A 5 10.76 5.36 12.47
N LEU A 6 10.99 5.84 13.70
CA LEU A 6 9.95 6.39 14.56
C LEU A 6 9.26 7.62 13.94
N GLN A 7 10.04 8.51 13.33
CA GLN A 7 9.51 9.67 12.62
C GLN A 7 8.73 9.25 11.37
N GLN A 8 9.19 8.24 10.63
CA GLN A 8 8.47 7.69 9.48
C GLN A 8 7.11 7.12 9.89
N LEU A 9 7.05 6.31 10.95
CA LEU A 9 5.80 5.75 11.48
C LEU A 9 4.84 6.86 11.93
N LYS A 10 5.34 7.87 12.64
CA LYS A 10 4.53 9.02 13.07
C LYS A 10 3.98 9.81 11.89
N LYS A 11 4.81 10.11 10.88
CA LYS A 11 4.39 10.81 9.66
C LYS A 11 3.34 10.01 8.88
N ARG A 12 3.54 8.71 8.71
CA ARG A 12 2.57 7.82 8.04
C ARG A 12 1.23 7.78 8.79
N ARG A 13 1.26 7.65 10.12
CA ARG A 13 0.03 7.72 10.94
C ARG A 13 -0.73 9.03 10.72
N LEU A 14 -0.02 10.15 10.74
CA LEU A 14 -0.63 11.47 10.52
C LEU A 14 -1.16 11.64 9.09
N MET A 15 -0.44 11.14 8.08
CA MET A 15 -0.89 11.13 6.69
C MET A 15 -2.20 10.35 6.51
N LEU A 16 -2.37 9.25 7.23
CA LEU A 16 -3.61 8.47 7.24
C LEU A 16 -4.73 9.09 8.10
N GLY A 17 -4.49 10.23 8.76
CA GLY A 17 -5.45 10.90 9.64
C GLY A 17 -5.74 10.14 10.94
N LEU A 18 -4.90 9.16 11.31
CA LEU A 18 -5.14 8.28 12.44
C LEU A 18 -4.66 8.87 13.76
N LYS A 19 -5.47 8.72 14.81
CA LYS A 19 -5.10 9.01 16.19
C LYS A 19 -4.40 7.81 16.82
N GLN A 20 -3.64 8.03 17.88
CA GLN A 20 -2.98 6.95 18.63
C GLN A 20 -3.98 5.94 19.20
N ASN A 21 -5.20 6.39 19.55
CA ASN A 21 -6.25 5.51 20.10
C ASN A 21 -6.79 4.53 19.06
N ASP A 22 -6.74 4.89 17.78
CA ASP A 22 -7.29 4.07 16.69
C ASP A 22 -6.47 2.79 16.47
N MET A 23 -5.23 2.76 16.98
CA MET A 23 -4.34 1.60 16.91
C MET A 23 -4.89 0.41 17.70
N MET A 24 -5.63 0.65 18.79
CA MET A 24 -6.23 -0.45 19.55
C MET A 24 -7.21 -1.26 18.68
N MET A 25 -8.04 -0.57 17.89
CA MET A 25 -9.03 -1.23 17.03
C MET A 25 -8.42 -1.85 15.77
N ARG A 26 -7.30 -1.30 15.28
CA ARG A 26 -6.64 -1.77 14.06
C ARG A 26 -5.69 -2.94 14.28
N ILE A 27 -4.94 -2.90 15.38
CA ILE A 27 -3.82 -3.81 15.62
C ILE A 27 -3.79 -4.36 17.04
N GLY A 28 -4.79 -4.06 17.88
CA GLY A 28 -4.83 -4.57 19.26
C GLY A 28 -3.79 -3.97 20.20
N VAL A 29 -3.12 -2.87 19.79
CA VAL A 29 -2.11 -2.20 20.62
C VAL A 29 -2.74 -1.08 21.42
N SER A 30 -2.57 -1.12 22.74
CA SER A 30 -3.09 -0.07 23.63
C SER A 30 -2.45 1.29 23.33
N ARG A 31 -3.22 2.36 23.51
CA ARG A 31 -2.73 3.75 23.38
C ARG A 31 -1.43 3.99 24.17
N GLN A 32 -1.33 3.48 25.40
CA GLN A 32 -0.14 3.69 26.23
C GLN A 32 1.09 2.99 25.64
N GLN A 33 0.93 1.77 25.11
CA GLN A 33 2.00 1.03 24.44
C GLN A 33 2.43 1.77 23.18
N TYR A 34 1.47 2.23 22.38
CA TYR A 34 1.73 2.99 21.15
C TYR A 34 2.41 4.34 21.44
N GLN A 35 1.98 5.06 22.48
CA GLN A 35 2.61 6.31 22.91
C GLN A 35 4.05 6.09 23.38
N ARG A 36 4.32 5.03 24.17
CA ARG A 36 5.68 4.67 24.58
C ARG A 36 6.57 4.40 23.38
N LEU A 37 6.04 3.72 22.36
CA LEU A 37 6.72 3.45 21.11
C LEU A 37 7.08 4.73 20.36
N GLU A 38 6.13 5.65 20.18
CA GLU A 38 6.41 6.95 19.53
C GLU A 38 7.37 7.86 20.33
N SER A 39 7.48 7.66 21.65
CA SER A 39 8.24 8.58 22.53
C SER A 39 9.68 8.13 22.82
N LYS A 40 9.90 6.83 23.05
CA LYS A 40 11.20 6.27 23.47
C LYS A 40 11.43 4.82 23.04
N GLY A 41 10.39 4.11 22.61
CA GLY A 41 10.34 2.65 22.73
C GLY A 41 11.21 1.93 21.73
N ASN A 42 12.15 1.12 22.24
CA ASN A 42 12.77 -0.01 21.57
C ASN A 42 11.73 -1.15 21.52
N PRO A 43 10.95 -1.31 20.43
CA PRO A 43 9.92 -2.32 20.40
C PRO A 43 10.52 -3.68 20.05
N GLN A 44 9.80 -4.74 20.40
CA GLN A 44 10.07 -6.05 19.80
C GLN A 44 9.77 -5.99 18.30
N LEU A 45 10.45 -6.86 17.53
CA LEU A 45 10.28 -6.94 16.08
C LEU A 45 8.82 -7.25 15.72
N ASP A 46 8.19 -8.19 16.41
CA ASP A 46 6.78 -8.55 16.18
C ASP A 46 5.83 -7.34 16.33
N THR A 47 6.07 -6.50 17.34
CA THR A 47 5.29 -5.27 17.56
C THR A 47 5.51 -4.26 16.43
N LEU A 48 6.74 -4.16 15.92
CA LEU A 48 7.08 -3.28 14.82
C LEU A 48 6.35 -3.71 13.54
N GLU A 49 6.36 -5.01 13.23
CA GLU A 49 5.62 -5.58 12.09
C GLU A 49 4.12 -5.36 12.22
N LEU A 50 3.57 -5.60 13.41
CA LEU A 50 2.16 -5.39 13.68
C LEU A 50 1.73 -3.93 13.44
N ILE A 51 2.56 -2.98 13.87
CA ILE A 51 2.29 -1.55 13.65
C ILE A 51 2.39 -1.16 12.19
N ALA A 52 3.40 -1.66 11.48
CA ALA A 52 3.52 -1.41 10.04
C ALA A 52 2.27 -1.91 9.30
N LYS A 53 1.80 -3.13 9.62
CA LYS A 53 0.53 -3.66 9.11
C LYS A 53 -0.65 -2.73 9.42
N GLY A 54 -0.75 -2.22 10.65
CA GLY A 54 -1.81 -1.27 11.05
C GLY A 54 -1.80 0.07 10.32
N LEU A 55 -0.63 0.49 9.83
CA LEU A 55 -0.41 1.71 9.06
C LEU A 55 -0.43 1.45 7.54
N ASN A 56 -0.90 0.28 7.09
CA ASN A 56 -0.88 -0.15 5.70
C ASN A 56 0.52 0.09 5.08
N SER A 57 1.53 -0.46 5.72
CA SER A 57 2.94 -0.33 5.35
C SER A 57 3.65 -1.66 5.60
N GLU A 58 4.72 -1.91 4.86
CA GLU A 58 5.53 -3.12 4.98
C GLU A 58 6.95 -2.76 5.43
N LEU A 59 7.54 -3.61 6.27
CA LEU A 59 8.91 -3.46 6.74
C LEU A 59 9.81 -4.42 5.99
N MET A 60 10.77 -3.88 5.26
CA MET A 60 11.72 -4.65 4.48
C MET A 60 13.14 -4.20 4.78
N LEU A 61 14.07 -5.16 4.79
CA LEU A 61 15.50 -4.87 4.85
C LEU A 61 15.96 -4.37 3.48
N ILE A 62 16.44 -3.13 3.42
CA ILE A 62 16.95 -2.52 2.20
C ILE A 62 18.48 -2.40 2.31
N PRO A 63 19.26 -3.03 1.40
CA PRO A 63 20.70 -2.84 1.33
C PRO A 63 21.08 -1.37 1.09
N LYS A 64 22.14 -0.88 1.74
CA LYS A 64 22.54 0.55 1.72
C LYS A 64 22.83 1.05 0.30
N GLU A 65 23.46 0.22 -0.52
CA GLU A 65 23.74 0.47 -1.93
C GLU A 65 22.47 0.69 -2.78
N LYS A 66 21.33 0.12 -2.38
CA LYS A 66 20.05 0.25 -3.09
C LYS A 66 19.13 1.34 -2.53
N LEU A 67 19.50 1.95 -1.41
CA LEU A 67 18.67 2.91 -0.68
C LEU A 67 18.24 4.10 -1.56
N ARG A 68 19.17 4.64 -2.36
CA ARG A 68 18.89 5.78 -3.26
C ARG A 68 17.84 5.45 -4.33
N ALA A 69 17.88 4.24 -4.90
CA ALA A 69 16.93 3.82 -5.90
C ALA A 69 15.51 3.73 -5.33
N VAL A 70 15.37 3.22 -4.09
CA VAL A 70 14.07 3.14 -3.41
C VAL A 70 13.52 4.53 -3.12
N ILE A 71 14.34 5.47 -2.62
CA ILE A 71 13.89 6.84 -2.37
C ILE A 71 13.41 7.51 -3.67
N ALA A 72 14.17 7.37 -4.77
CA ALA A 72 13.80 7.97 -6.05
C ALA A 72 12.43 7.48 -6.55
N VAL A 73 12.11 6.19 -6.33
CA VAL A 73 10.79 5.62 -6.66
C VAL A 73 9.70 6.14 -5.71
N LEU A 74 9.98 6.28 -4.41
CA LEU A 74 8.99 6.77 -3.43
C LEU A 74 8.69 8.27 -3.55
N GLU A 75 9.66 9.07 -3.99
CA GLU A 75 9.50 10.52 -4.19
C GLU A 75 8.93 10.87 -5.56
N SER A 76 9.01 9.95 -6.54
CA SER A 76 8.39 10.19 -7.84
C SER A 76 6.87 10.25 -7.67
N PRO A 77 6.20 11.35 -8.08
CA PRO A 77 4.75 11.35 -8.21
C PRO A 77 4.41 10.33 -9.30
N ASP A 78 3.67 9.30 -8.94
CA ASP A 78 3.41 8.10 -9.75
C ASP A 78 3.47 8.30 -11.27
N PRO A 79 4.28 7.54 -12.02
CA PRO A 79 3.94 7.19 -13.39
C PRO A 79 2.76 6.20 -13.45
N ASP A 80 2.42 5.49 -12.35
CA ASP A 80 1.69 4.23 -12.44
C ASP A 80 0.34 4.13 -11.69
N LEU A 81 -0.51 5.16 -11.84
CA LEU A 81 -1.89 4.88 -12.30
C LEU A 81 -1.90 4.38 -13.78
N ALA A 82 -0.76 4.35 -14.47
CA ALA A 82 -0.56 3.84 -15.84
C ALA A 82 0.11 2.45 -16.00
N SER A 83 0.59 1.75 -14.97
CA SER A 83 1.16 0.38 -15.14
C SER A 83 0.29 -0.72 -14.55
N GLY A 84 -1.03 -0.56 -14.74
CA GLY A 84 -1.95 -1.69 -14.82
C GLY A 84 -1.99 -2.36 -16.19
N GLN A 85 -1.42 -1.76 -17.25
CA GLN A 85 -1.45 -2.34 -18.61
C GLN A 85 -0.24 -1.91 -19.45
N LYS A 86 0.91 -2.56 -19.25
CA LYS A 86 1.86 -2.80 -20.35
C LYS A 86 2.27 -4.26 -20.41
N LEU A 87 1.26 -5.13 -20.37
CA LEU A 87 1.32 -6.43 -21.03
C LEU A 87 0.61 -6.25 -22.38
N SER A 88 1.42 -6.18 -23.44
CA SER A 88 1.05 -6.47 -24.84
C SER A 88 -0.28 -5.89 -25.37
N LYS A 89 -0.27 -4.63 -25.84
CA LYS A 89 -1.24 -4.14 -26.85
C LYS A 89 -0.71 -4.34 -28.27
N GLN A 90 -0.28 -5.56 -28.57
CA GLN A 90 -0.24 -6.07 -29.93
C GLN A 90 -1.09 -7.34 -29.91
N ALA A 91 -2.17 -7.33 -30.69
CA ALA A 91 -3.20 -8.37 -30.83
C ALA A 91 -4.30 -8.41 -29.75
N ILE A 92 -5.27 -7.49 -29.80
CA ILE A 92 -6.72 -7.83 -29.86
C ILE A 92 -7.43 -6.68 -30.62
N ASP A 93 -7.21 -6.62 -31.94
CA ASP A 93 -8.22 -6.08 -32.85
C ASP A 93 -9.35 -7.12 -32.88
N ASN A 94 -10.43 -6.85 -32.15
CA ASN A 94 -11.79 -7.25 -32.48
C ASN A 94 -12.71 -6.77 -31.37
N GLU A 95 -13.45 -5.70 -31.67
CA GLU A 95 -14.63 -5.29 -30.94
C GLU A 95 -15.57 -6.50 -30.76
N LYS A 96 -15.63 -7.04 -29.55
CA LYS A 96 -16.77 -7.82 -29.09
C LYS A 96 -17.44 -7.02 -28.00
N LYS A 97 -18.61 -6.48 -28.34
CA LYS A 97 -19.53 -5.76 -27.44
C LYS A 97 -19.68 -6.57 -26.16
N SER A 98 -19.65 -5.86 -25.04
CA SER A 98 -19.73 -6.48 -23.72
C SER A 98 -21.06 -7.23 -23.56
N LEU A 99 -21.06 -8.38 -22.88
CA LEU A 99 -22.28 -9.14 -22.54
C LEU A 99 -23.27 -8.31 -21.69
N SER A 100 -22.81 -7.18 -21.14
CA SER A 100 -23.64 -6.18 -20.45
C SER A 100 -24.53 -5.37 -21.39
N ASP A 101 -24.14 -5.18 -22.65
CA ASP A 101 -24.88 -4.34 -23.60
C ASP A 101 -25.92 -5.12 -24.40
N ASP A 102 -25.80 -6.45 -24.48
CA ASP A 102 -26.75 -7.29 -25.21
C ASP A 102 -26.83 -8.71 -24.59
N PRO A 103 -27.71 -8.92 -23.60
CA PRO A 103 -27.80 -10.18 -22.86
C PRO A 103 -28.38 -11.35 -23.69
N TRP A 104 -28.74 -11.12 -24.97
CA TRP A 104 -29.41 -12.12 -25.81
C TRP A 104 -28.62 -12.53 -27.06
N GLN A 105 -27.32 -12.18 -27.16
CA GLN A 105 -26.52 -12.41 -28.37
C GLN A 105 -26.42 -13.87 -28.88
N ASN A 106 -26.68 -14.87 -28.03
CA ASN A 106 -26.55 -16.28 -28.40
C ASN A 106 -27.88 -17.05 -28.44
N ILE A 107 -29.03 -16.36 -28.44
CA ILE A 107 -30.34 -17.00 -28.30
C ILE A 107 -31.16 -17.04 -29.60
N LEU A 108 -30.69 -16.42 -30.69
CA LEU A 108 -31.46 -16.29 -31.94
C LEU A 108 -30.75 -16.81 -33.21
N GLU A 109 -29.65 -17.57 -33.09
CA GLU A 109 -28.90 -18.09 -34.24
C GLU A 109 -29.09 -19.59 -34.54
N ASP A 110 -30.09 -20.24 -33.94
CA ASP A 110 -30.49 -21.61 -34.33
C ASP A 110 -31.86 -21.59 -35.00
N ASP A 111 -31.88 -21.49 -36.34
CA ASP A 111 -32.88 -22.06 -37.26
C ASP A 111 -32.26 -22.25 -38.67
#